data_AF-A0A2E3NEU1-F1
#
_entry.id   AF-A0A2E3NEU1-F1
#
_cell.length_a   1.000
_cell.length_b   1.000
_cell.length_c   1.000
_cell.angle_alpha   90.00
_cell.angle_beta   90.00
_cell.angle_gamma   90.00
#
_symmetry.space_group_name_H-M   'P 1'
#
loop_
_entity.id
_entity.type
_entity.pdbx_description
1 polymer ?
#
loop_
_entity_poly.entity_id
_entity_poly.type
_entity_poly.pdbx_seq_one_letter_code
_entity_poly.pdbx_strand_id
1 'polypeptide(L)'
;MGELREFLARPDVVERCVIGGRFGVMAYHGGNLERTTDAVATEVAERTGASLYTVAQAAPSRTHLASTAFDPAHSEALARFLDHVDVVITVHGYGRRRLRHHLLLGGGNRALARHVAGHLRRDLPARYVVLDDLERIPNELRGQHDRNPVNRP
;
A
#
# COMPACT_ATOMS: atom_id res chain seq x y z
N MET A 1 -19.05 -12.29 10.34
CA MET A 1 -18.69 -11.62 9.07
C MET A 1 -17.30 -11.03 9.24
N GLY A 2 -16.53 -10.88 8.16
CA GLY A 2 -15.15 -10.36 8.25
C GLY A 2 -15.10 -8.84 8.18
N GLU A 3 -14.21 -8.20 8.96
CA GLU A 3 -14.09 -6.74 9.06
C GLU A 3 -13.94 -6.05 7.69
N LEU A 4 -13.13 -6.62 6.78
CA LEU A 4 -12.97 -6.09 5.42
C LEU A 4 -14.30 -6.11 4.64
N ARG A 5 -15.06 -7.20 4.72
CA ARG A 5 -16.32 -7.34 3.98
C ARG A 5 -17.33 -6.26 4.40
N GLU A 6 -17.44 -6.02 5.71
CA GLU A 6 -18.31 -4.98 6.25
C GLU A 6 -17.82 -3.58 5.85
N PHE A 7 -16.50 -3.36 5.86
CA PHE A 7 -15.92 -2.11 5.42
C PHE A 7 -16.18 -1.82 3.93
N LEU A 8 -16.01 -2.82 3.06
CA LEU A 8 -16.23 -2.70 1.61
C LEU A 8 -17.71 -2.57 1.23
N ALA A 9 -18.64 -3.04 2.09
CA ALA A 9 -20.08 -2.90 1.85
C ALA A 9 -20.59 -1.47 2.03
N ARG A 10 -19.76 -0.55 2.52
CA ARG A 10 -20.15 0.83 2.76
C ARG A 10 -20.19 1.62 1.45
N PRO A 11 -21.21 2.48 1.24
CA PRO A 11 -21.38 3.22 -0.01
C PRO A 11 -20.31 4.29 -0.24
N ASP A 12 -19.60 4.74 0.81
CA ASP A 12 -18.51 5.71 0.71
C ASP A 12 -17.15 5.06 0.41
N VAL A 13 -17.10 3.73 0.30
CA VAL A 13 -15.87 2.96 0.06
C VAL A 13 -15.90 2.39 -1.35
N VAL A 14 -14.83 2.65 -2.10
CA VAL A 14 -14.65 2.12 -3.46
C VAL A 14 -13.45 1.20 -3.49
N GLU A 15 -13.70 -0.06 -3.80
CA GLU A 15 -12.68 -1.04 -4.16
C GLU A 15 -12.45 -1.04 -5.66
N ARG A 16 -11.20 -1.03 -6.09
CA ARG A 16 -10.82 -1.13 -7.50
C ARG A 16 -9.69 -2.14 -7.66
N CYS A 17 -9.84 -3.01 -8.66
CA CYS A 17 -8.82 -3.98 -9.05
C CYS A 17 -8.66 -3.96 -10.57
N VAL A 18 -7.43 -3.72 -11.03
CA VAL A 18 -7.04 -3.76 -12.46
C VAL A 18 -5.91 -4.76 -12.59
N ILE A 19 -6.09 -5.76 -13.44
CA ILE A 19 -5.08 -6.78 -13.68
C ILE A 19 -4.24 -6.39 -14.90
N GLY A 20 -2.94 -6.28 -14.68
CA GLY A 20 -1.93 -6.04 -15.70
C GLY A 20 -0.83 -7.11 -15.61
N GLY A 21 0.42 -6.69 -15.52
CA GLY A 21 1.57 -7.58 -15.34
C GLY A 21 1.61 -8.26 -13.97
N ARG A 22 2.63 -9.09 -13.76
CA ARG A 22 2.85 -9.86 -12.51
C ARG A 22 3.46 -9.03 -11.37
N PHE A 23 3.83 -7.78 -11.61
CA PHE A 23 4.17 -6.83 -10.55
C PHE A 23 2.90 -6.11 -10.10
N GLY A 24 2.68 -6.01 -8.80
CA GLY A 24 1.52 -5.36 -8.19
C GLY A 24 1.86 -4.05 -7.50
N VAL A 25 0.92 -3.11 -7.51
CA VAL A 25 0.93 -1.93 -6.63
C VAL A 25 -0.41 -1.83 -5.91
N MET A 26 -0.37 -1.60 -4.60
CA MET A 26 -1.54 -1.47 -3.76
C MET A 26 -1.62 -0.12 -3.06
N ALA A 27 -2.84 0.36 -2.81
CA ALA A 27 -3.11 1.43 -1.86
C ALA A 27 -4.50 1.24 -1.26
N TYR A 28 -4.58 0.52 -0.15
CA TYR A 28 -5.84 0.14 0.48
C TYR A 28 -6.26 1.04 1.66
N HIS A 29 -5.56 2.16 1.84
CA HIS A 29 -5.92 3.26 2.75
C HIS A 29 -6.18 4.57 1.99
N GLY A 30 -6.57 4.47 0.72
CA GLY A 30 -6.73 5.59 -0.20
C GLY A 30 -7.89 6.54 0.09
N GLY A 31 -8.04 7.54 -0.78
CA GLY A 31 -9.07 8.56 -0.67
C GLY A 31 -8.83 9.49 0.52
N ASN A 32 -9.84 9.70 1.36
CA ASN A 32 -9.78 10.69 2.43
C ASN A 32 -9.03 10.22 3.71
N LEU A 33 -8.64 8.94 3.80
CA LEU A 33 -7.83 8.42 4.91
C LEU A 33 -6.35 8.81 4.74
N GLU A 34 -5.63 8.19 3.81
CA GLU A 34 -4.26 8.54 3.44
C GLU A 34 -4.25 9.16 2.05
N ARG A 35 -4.48 10.48 2.02
CA ARG A 35 -4.67 11.23 0.77
C ARG A 35 -3.55 11.00 -0.24
N THR A 36 -3.95 10.84 -1.50
CA THR A 36 -3.08 10.73 -2.67
C THR A 36 -2.37 9.37 -2.83
N THR A 37 -2.47 8.45 -1.85
CA THR A 37 -1.84 7.12 -1.96
C THR A 37 -2.40 6.29 -3.11
N ASP A 38 -3.73 6.28 -3.28
CA ASP A 38 -4.45 5.64 -4.38
C ASP A 38 -4.13 6.26 -5.74
N ALA A 39 -3.97 7.59 -5.79
CA ALA A 39 -3.55 8.29 -7.00
C ALA A 39 -2.11 7.91 -7.39
N VAL A 40 -1.17 7.86 -6.44
CA VAL A 40 0.21 7.43 -6.69
C VAL A 40 0.25 5.97 -7.16
N ALA A 41 -0.48 5.08 -6.49
CA ALA A 41 -0.54 3.67 -6.90
C ALA A 41 -1.11 3.52 -8.32
N THR A 42 -2.17 4.26 -8.64
CA THR A 42 -2.78 4.29 -9.98
C THR A 42 -1.78 4.76 -11.03
N GLU A 43 -1.10 5.88 -10.80
CA GLU A 43 -0.12 6.43 -11.73
C GLU A 43 1.04 5.46 -11.99
N VAL A 44 1.54 4.79 -10.94
CA VAL A 44 2.60 3.78 -11.08
C VAL A 44 2.10 2.62 -11.93
N ALA A 45 0.90 2.10 -11.67
CA ALA A 45 0.32 1.01 -12.43
C ALA A 45 0.14 1.36 -13.91
N GLU A 46 -0.42 2.54 -14.21
CA GLU A 46 -0.67 3.00 -15.58
C GLU A 46 0.63 3.19 -16.38
N ARG A 47 1.69 3.72 -15.75
CA ARG A 47 2.99 3.93 -16.42
C ARG A 47 3.80 2.66 -16.63
N THR A 48 3.60 1.65 -15.80
CA THR A 48 4.43 0.43 -15.79
C THR A 48 3.72 -0.79 -16.34
N GLY A 49 2.40 -0.71 -16.54
CA GLY A 49 1.56 -1.87 -16.84
C GLY A 49 1.42 -2.83 -15.66
N ALA A 50 1.78 -2.41 -14.43
CA ALA A 50 1.60 -3.22 -13.23
C ALA A 50 0.12 -3.43 -12.90
N SER A 51 -0.18 -4.52 -12.18
CA SER A 51 -1.51 -4.73 -11.59
C SER A 51 -1.75 -3.72 -10.47
N LEU A 52 -3.00 -3.28 -10.30
CA LEU A 52 -3.42 -2.28 -9.30
C LEU A 52 -4.51 -2.85 -8.41
N TYR A 53 -4.39 -2.65 -7.09
CA TYR A 53 -5.49 -2.81 -6.15
C TYR A 53 -5.58 -1.61 -5.19
N THR A 54 -6.74 -0.97 -5.13
CA THR A 54 -6.96 0.19 -4.24
C THR A 54 -8.29 0.08 -3.50
N VAL A 55 -8.30 0.58 -2.28
CA VAL A 55 -9.52 0.83 -1.51
C VAL A 55 -9.49 2.28 -1.05
N ALA A 56 -10.49 3.06 -1.47
CA ALA A 56 -10.54 4.50 -1.22
C ALA A 56 -11.86 4.91 -0.58
N GLN A 57 -11.79 5.83 0.39
CA GLN A 57 -12.96 6.36 1.10
C GLN A 57 -13.27 7.79 0.63
N ALA A 58 -14.52 8.09 0.30
CA ALA A 58 -14.97 9.45 0.02
C ALA A 58 -14.99 10.31 1.30
N ALA A 59 -14.79 11.63 1.18
CA ALA A 59 -14.94 12.53 2.32
C ALA A 59 -16.39 12.54 2.82
N PRO A 60 -16.64 12.66 4.14
CA PRO A 60 -15.66 12.95 5.21
C PRO A 60 -15.03 11.71 5.86
N SER A 61 -15.27 10.51 5.32
CA SER A 61 -14.89 9.24 5.94
C SER A 61 -13.38 9.03 6.06
N ARG A 62 -12.94 8.46 7.19
CA ARG A 62 -11.53 8.21 7.53
C ARG A 62 -11.38 6.96 8.40
N THR A 63 -12.22 5.95 8.21
CA THR A 63 -12.14 4.75 9.03
C THR A 63 -10.84 4.02 8.70
N HIS A 64 -9.98 3.84 9.69
CA HIS A 64 -8.73 3.11 9.53
C HIS A 64 -8.95 1.64 9.87
N LEU A 65 -8.87 0.78 8.84
CA LEU A 65 -8.81 -0.67 8.99
C LEU A 65 -7.34 -1.10 9.00
N ALA A 66 -6.90 -1.92 9.97
CA ALA A 66 -5.51 -2.35 10.03
C ALA A 66 -5.12 -3.19 8.80
N SER A 67 -3.89 -3.07 8.31
CA SER A 67 -3.40 -3.84 7.15
C SER A 67 -3.60 -5.35 7.29
N THR A 68 -3.50 -5.89 8.51
CA THR A 68 -3.72 -7.32 8.79
C THR A 68 -5.18 -7.76 8.72
N ALA A 69 -6.13 -6.83 8.64
CA ALA A 69 -7.55 -7.11 8.45
C ALA A 69 -7.96 -7.09 6.97
N PHE A 70 -7.06 -6.70 6.05
CA PHE A 70 -7.27 -6.84 4.61
C PHE A 70 -7.04 -8.29 4.17
N ASP A 71 -7.98 -9.15 4.54
CA ASP A 71 -7.93 -10.59 4.24
C ASP A 71 -8.59 -10.90 2.88
N PRO A 72 -7.89 -11.47 1.88
CA PRO A 72 -8.48 -11.87 0.59
C PRO A 72 -9.66 -12.84 0.71
N ALA A 73 -9.81 -13.58 1.82
CA ALA A 73 -11.02 -14.38 2.07
C ALA A 73 -12.32 -13.53 2.16
N HIS A 74 -12.18 -12.21 2.25
CA HIS A 74 -13.29 -11.27 2.40
C HIS A 74 -13.38 -10.26 1.26
N SER A 75 -12.56 -10.39 0.21
CA SER A 75 -12.66 -9.62 -1.04
C SER A 75 -12.21 -10.48 -2.23
N GLU A 76 -13.14 -10.73 -3.17
CA GLU A 76 -12.83 -11.43 -4.41
C GLU A 76 -11.82 -10.66 -5.28
N ALA A 77 -11.89 -9.33 -5.25
CA ALA A 77 -10.98 -8.48 -6.00
C ALA A 77 -9.55 -8.52 -5.45
N LEU A 78 -9.40 -8.52 -4.12
CA LEU A 78 -8.10 -8.66 -3.45
C LEU A 78 -7.52 -10.06 -3.67
N ALA A 79 -8.35 -11.10 -3.53
CA ALA A 79 -7.93 -12.48 -3.79
C ALA A 79 -7.41 -12.61 -5.22
N ARG A 80 -8.19 -12.19 -6.22
CA ARG A 80 -7.79 -12.22 -7.63
C ARG A 80 -6.50 -11.45 -7.90
N PHE A 81 -6.32 -10.30 -7.26
CA PHE A 81 -5.10 -9.51 -7.40
C PHE A 81 -3.87 -10.24 -6.83
N LEU A 82 -3.98 -10.75 -5.60
CA LEU A 82 -2.86 -11.42 -4.91
C LEU A 82 -2.51 -12.76 -5.56
N ASP A 83 -3.48 -13.50 -6.08
CA ASP A 83 -3.25 -14.76 -6.80
C ASP A 83 -2.54 -14.55 -8.16
N HIS A 84 -2.59 -13.33 -8.70
CA HIS A 84 -2.02 -13.01 -10.02
C HIS A 84 -0.58 -12.50 -9.96
N VAL A 85 -0.23 -11.71 -8.94
CA VAL A 85 1.07 -11.03 -8.85
C VAL A 85 2.13 -11.90 -8.18
N ASP A 86 3.39 -11.75 -8.57
CA ASP A 86 4.56 -12.39 -7.91
C ASP A 86 5.13 -11.54 -6.78
N VAL A 87 4.91 -10.23 -6.86
CA VAL A 87 5.52 -9.25 -5.98
C VAL A 87 4.68 -8.00 -5.97
N VAL A 88 4.60 -7.35 -4.81
CA VAL A 88 3.74 -6.18 -4.65
C VAL A 88 4.40 -5.10 -3.78
N ILE A 89 4.15 -3.84 -4.13
CA ILE A 89 4.44 -2.68 -3.28
C ILE A 89 3.11 -2.08 -2.81
N THR A 90 2.97 -1.85 -1.50
CA THR A 90 1.85 -1.06 -0.97
C THR A 90 2.29 0.37 -0.66
N VAL A 91 1.53 1.35 -1.15
CA VAL A 91 1.70 2.78 -0.87
C VAL A 91 0.82 3.18 0.31
N HIS A 92 1.44 3.73 1.35
CA HIS A 92 0.78 4.23 2.54
C HIS A 92 1.19 5.68 2.86
N GLY A 93 0.27 6.41 3.47
CA GLY A 93 0.54 7.62 4.24
C GLY A 93 0.69 7.27 5.72
N TYR A 94 1.26 8.17 6.52
CA TYR A 94 1.29 7.98 7.97
C TYR A 94 1.32 9.32 8.69
N GLY A 95 0.68 9.37 9.85
CA GLY A 95 0.58 10.58 10.69
C GLY A 95 1.73 10.72 11.69
N ARG A 96 2.97 10.98 11.24
CA ARG A 96 4.11 11.21 12.16
C ARG A 96 4.80 12.55 11.86
N ARG A 97 4.49 13.58 12.65
CA ARG A 97 4.98 14.95 12.45
C ARG A 97 6.50 15.07 12.35
N ARG A 98 7.25 14.30 13.15
CA ARG A 98 8.74 14.27 13.12
C ARG A 98 9.30 13.60 11.87
N LEU A 99 8.52 12.75 11.22
CA LEU A 99 8.89 11.99 10.04
C LEU A 99 8.19 12.49 8.76
N ARG A 100 7.56 13.67 8.78
CA ARG A 100 6.75 14.19 7.65
C ARG A 100 7.45 14.26 6.28
N HIS A 101 8.77 14.23 6.26
CA HIS A 101 9.59 14.22 5.03
C HIS A 101 10.27 12.88 4.77
N HIS A 102 9.93 11.83 5.52
CA HIS A 102 10.55 10.52 5.38
C HIS A 102 9.70 9.61 4.49
N LEU A 103 10.35 8.80 3.66
CA LEU A 103 9.75 7.67 2.98
C LEU A 103 10.30 6.41 3.63
N LEU A 104 9.42 5.57 4.15
CA LEU A 104 9.77 4.37 4.92
C LEU A 104 9.52 3.14 4.07
N LEU A 105 10.58 2.40 3.72
CA LEU A 105 10.52 1.21 2.88
C LEU A 105 10.66 -0.03 3.77
N GLY A 106 9.51 -0.44 4.32
CA GLY A 106 9.33 -1.69 5.05
C GLY A 106 9.17 -2.91 4.13
N GLY A 107 8.43 -3.92 4.60
CA GLY A 107 8.08 -5.13 3.85
C GLY A 107 9.14 -6.23 3.86
N GLY A 108 8.71 -7.48 3.68
CA GLY A 108 9.58 -8.66 3.76
C GLY A 108 10.67 -8.69 2.67
N ASN A 109 10.37 -8.18 1.47
CA ASN A 109 11.32 -8.17 0.35
C ASN A 109 12.37 -7.04 0.49
N ARG A 110 13.43 -7.33 1.26
CA ARG A 110 14.49 -6.34 1.54
C ARG A 110 15.31 -5.94 0.32
N ALA A 111 15.44 -6.84 -0.66
CA ALA A 111 16.15 -6.54 -1.91
C ALA A 111 15.39 -5.49 -2.73
N LEU A 112 14.07 -5.67 -2.90
CA LEU A 112 13.21 -4.71 -3.58
C LEU A 112 13.14 -3.37 -2.84
N ALA A 113 12.99 -3.40 -1.50
CA ALA A 113 12.98 -2.18 -0.69
C ALA A 113 14.25 -1.34 -0.92
N ARG A 114 15.44 -1.96 -0.92
CA ARG A 114 16.70 -1.27 -1.19
C ARG A 114 16.79 -0.75 -2.63
N HIS A 115 16.34 -1.54 -3.60
CA HIS A 115 16.32 -1.14 -5.01
C HIS A 115 15.49 0.13 -5.22
N VAL A 116 14.22 0.11 -4.76
CA VAL A 116 13.31 1.26 -4.86
C VAL A 116 13.85 2.46 -4.09
N ALA A 117 14.44 2.24 -2.91
CA ALA A 117 15.06 3.31 -2.14
C ALA A 117 16.17 4.04 -2.91
N GLY A 118 17.00 3.30 -3.67
CA GLY A 118 18.04 3.89 -4.52
C GLY A 118 17.48 4.84 -5.57
N HIS A 119 16.39 4.45 -6.24
CA HIS A 119 15.69 5.30 -7.21
C HIS A 119 15.06 6.53 -6.54
N LEU A 120 14.36 6.34 -5.41
CA LEU A 120 13.72 7.45 -4.69
C LEU A 120 14.75 8.47 -4.18
N ARG A 121 15.90 8.04 -3.66
CA ARG A 121 16.96 8.95 -3.20
C ARG A 121 17.53 9.81 -4.32
N ARG A 122 17.62 9.26 -5.53
CA ARG A 122 18.15 9.96 -6.70
C ARG A 122 17.16 10.98 -7.25
N ASP A 123 15.88 10.63 -7.29
CA ASP A 123 14.87 11.40 -8.03
C ASP A 123 14.05 12.34 -7.14
N LEU A 124 14.04 12.14 -5.81
CA LEU A 124 13.35 13.03 -4.88
C LEU A 124 14.23 14.23 -4.44
N PRO A 125 13.62 15.40 -4.17
CA PRO A 125 14.33 16.54 -3.61
C PRO A 125 15.05 16.20 -2.30
N ALA A 126 16.22 16.80 -2.07
CA ALA A 126 17.09 16.54 -0.92
C ALA A 126 16.44 16.71 0.48
N ARG A 127 15.31 17.42 0.57
CA ARG A 127 14.52 17.54 1.80
C ARG A 127 13.87 16.22 2.24
N TYR A 128 13.71 15.25 1.33
CA TYR A 128 13.12 13.96 1.64
C TYR A 128 14.17 12.96 2.08
N VAL A 129 13.86 12.18 3.12
CA VAL A 129 14.75 11.17 3.70
C VAL A 129 14.19 9.80 3.40
N VAL A 130 14.92 8.96 2.68
CA VAL A 130 14.50 7.60 2.34
C VAL A 130 15.15 6.60 3.28
N LEU A 131 14.33 5.88 4.06
CA LEU A 131 14.75 4.86 5.01
C LEU A 131 14.32 3.47 4.52
N ASP A 132 15.29 2.61 4.25
CA ASP A 132 15.14 1.19 3.88
C ASP A 132 15.86 0.25 4.86
N ASP A 133 16.32 0.79 5.98
CA ASP A 133 16.82 0.05 7.13
C ASP A 133 15.68 -0.15 8.13
N LEU A 134 15.28 -1.41 8.35
CA LEU A 134 14.16 -1.75 9.24
C LEU A 134 14.40 -1.28 10.67
N GLU A 135 15.64 -1.28 11.16
CA GLU A 135 15.96 -0.89 12.54
C GLU A 135 15.66 0.59 12.77
N ARG A 136 15.75 1.41 11.72
CA ARG A 136 15.46 2.84 11.73
C ARG A 136 14.00 3.18 11.45
N ILE A 137 13.21 2.22 10.99
CA ILE A 137 11.77 2.37 10.76
C ILE A 137 11.02 2.02 12.06
N PRO A 138 10.08 2.87 12.54
CA PRO A 138 9.23 2.56 13.69
C PRO A 138 8.56 1.19 13.50
N ASN A 139 8.54 0.37 14.56
CA ASN A 139 8.13 -1.04 14.47
C ASN A 139 6.76 -1.20 13.78
N GLU A 140 5.80 -0.36 14.16
CA GLU A 140 4.44 -0.37 13.62
C GLU A 140 4.33 0.01 12.13
N LEU A 141 5.38 0.60 11.54
CA LEU A 141 5.45 1.03 10.13
C LEU A 141 6.36 0.12 9.28
N ARG A 142 6.90 -0.96 9.85
CA ARG A 142 7.82 -1.87 9.13
C ARG A 142 7.11 -2.76 8.13
N GLY A 143 5.81 -3.01 8.28
CA GLY A 143 5.05 -3.84 7.34
C GLY A 143 5.50 -5.31 7.27
N GLN A 144 6.11 -5.86 8.35
CA GLN A 144 6.68 -7.21 8.36
C GLN A 144 5.69 -8.34 8.72
N HIS A 145 4.44 -8.02 9.08
CA HIS A 145 3.52 -9.05 9.55
C HIS A 145 3.05 -9.93 8.38
N ASP A 146 3.10 -11.25 8.53
CA ASP A 146 2.69 -12.24 7.51
C ASP A 146 1.24 -12.11 7.04
N ARG A 147 0.34 -11.59 7.90
CA ARG A 147 -1.06 -11.35 7.54
C ARG A 147 -1.26 -10.09 6.71
N ASN A 148 -0.25 -9.23 6.61
CA ASN A 148 -0.31 -8.05 5.74
C ASN A 148 -0.35 -8.54 4.28
N PRO A 149 -1.34 -8.13 3.47
CA PRO A 149 -1.47 -8.59 2.08
C PRO A 149 -0.22 -8.32 1.22
N VAL A 150 0.61 -7.33 1.59
CA VAL A 150 1.88 -7.06 0.88
C VAL A 150 2.90 -8.22 0.96
N ASN A 151 2.78 -9.11 1.95
CA ASN A 151 3.71 -10.21 2.20
C ASN A 151 3.14 -11.59 1.80
N ARG A 152 2.03 -11.64 1.05
CA ARG A 152 1.41 -12.90 0.63
C ARG A 152 1.94 -13.44 -0.71
N PRO A 153 2.16 -12.59 -1.74
CA PRO A 153 2.87 -13.00 -2.96
C PRO A 153 4.36 -13.24 -2.66
#